data_AF-A0A965VL10-F1
#
_entry.id   AF-A0A965VL10-F1
#
_cell.length_a   1.000
_cell.length_b   1.000
_cell.length_c   1.000
_cell.angle_alpha   90.00
_cell.angle_beta   90.00
_cell.angle_gamma   90.00
#
_symmetry.space_group_name_H-M   'P 1'
#
loop_
_entity.id
_entity.type
_entity.pdbx_description
1 polymer ?
#
loop_
_entity_poly.entity_id
_entity_poly.type
_entity_poly.pdbx_seq_one_letter_code
_entity_poly.pdbx_strand_id
1 'polypeptide(L)'
;FPLRADAHTYPLPWIMGDVWLADSEPDESGTVVARAADAGEKGEIVIAAPFPYLCRTIWGAEGDFKVEGRRVVRQWRGDFERYRKTYWTRWKGQLAYTQGDFAVKYADGGFSLHGRSDDVINVSGHRLGTEEIEGAILRDKQVNPDSPVGNVIVVGAPHAQKGLTPLAFVRPAPGRKITAEDRRRLIETVRQEKGQVAIPEDFVEVTQFPETRSGKYMRRMVRALVEGQEVGDTSTLRNPESIAELRSAIAEWQARQRVADEQQLFEDFRYFRIHYHSLAAPSVGKRRSKKTAPRIAVITINNPPVNALNERALDELNIVIDHVARRDDVKAVVFTGQGTSAFVAGADIRQLYEDVHTLDEALPLPNNAHLGFRKIEAM
;
A
#
# COMPACT_ATOMS: atom_id res chain seq x y z
N PHE A 1 33.14 -13.17 -19.99
CA PHE A 1 32.69 -11.80 -20.32
C PHE A 1 33.56 -10.80 -19.56
N PRO A 2 33.96 -9.66 -20.15
CA PRO A 2 34.74 -8.65 -19.43
C PRO A 2 33.90 -8.08 -18.29
N LEU A 3 34.50 -7.91 -17.11
CA LEU A 3 33.84 -7.30 -15.95
C LEU A 3 33.54 -5.82 -16.26
N ARG A 4 32.30 -5.39 -16.00
CA ARG A 4 31.82 -4.02 -16.21
C ARG A 4 31.19 -3.50 -14.91
N ALA A 5 30.99 -2.18 -14.83
CA ALA A 5 30.33 -1.53 -13.70
C ALA A 5 28.79 -1.55 -13.87
N ASP A 6 28.21 -2.73 -14.10
CA ASP A 6 26.79 -2.96 -14.37
C ASP A 6 26.07 -3.73 -13.25
N ALA A 7 26.79 -4.04 -12.17
CA ALA A 7 26.31 -4.85 -11.04
C ALA A 7 25.81 -6.26 -11.44
N HIS A 8 26.22 -6.77 -12.60
CA HIS A 8 25.90 -8.13 -13.00
C HIS A 8 26.72 -9.15 -12.20
N THR A 9 26.09 -10.27 -11.88
CA THR A 9 26.73 -11.45 -11.32
C THR A 9 26.42 -12.67 -12.19
N TYR A 10 27.34 -13.64 -12.22
CA TYR A 10 27.21 -14.86 -13.00
C TYR A 10 27.15 -16.07 -12.06
N PRO A 11 26.20 -16.99 -12.24
CA PRO A 11 26.10 -18.16 -11.38
C PRO A 11 27.33 -19.07 -11.57
N LEU A 12 27.79 -19.67 -10.49
CA LEU A 12 28.77 -20.76 -10.54
C LEU A 12 28.19 -21.95 -11.30
N PRO A 13 29.00 -22.80 -11.94
CA PRO A 13 28.51 -23.90 -12.77
C PRO A 13 27.57 -24.89 -12.08
N TRP A 14 27.73 -25.08 -10.76
CA TRP A 14 26.89 -25.97 -9.95
C TRP A 14 25.66 -25.28 -9.35
N ILE A 15 25.50 -23.98 -9.58
CA ILE A 15 24.32 -23.20 -9.18
C ILE A 15 23.40 -23.10 -10.38
N MET A 16 22.38 -23.94 -10.40
CA MET A 16 21.34 -23.95 -11.44
C MET A 16 20.34 -22.81 -11.18
N GLY A 17 20.83 -21.58 -11.31
CA GLY A 17 20.08 -20.35 -11.07
C GLY A 17 19.19 -19.96 -12.26
N ASP A 18 17.98 -19.52 -11.97
CA ASP A 18 17.05 -18.98 -12.98
C ASP A 18 16.17 -17.88 -12.39
N VAL A 19 15.38 -17.19 -13.22
CA VAL A 19 14.40 -16.18 -12.79
C VAL A 19 13.01 -16.61 -13.21
N TRP A 20 12.09 -16.77 -12.26
CA TRP A 20 10.71 -17.21 -12.51
C TRP A 20 9.69 -16.15 -12.11
N LEU A 21 8.56 -16.12 -12.82
CA LEU A 21 7.39 -15.31 -12.51
C LEU A 21 6.19 -16.20 -12.18
N ALA A 22 5.30 -15.66 -11.34
CA ALA A 22 3.98 -16.25 -11.11
C ALA A 22 3.07 -15.97 -12.31
N ASP A 23 2.57 -17.03 -12.94
CA ASP A 23 1.66 -16.99 -14.09
C ASP A 23 0.21 -17.33 -13.69
N SER A 24 -0.04 -17.43 -12.38
CA SER A 24 -1.37 -17.65 -11.82
C SER A 24 -1.52 -16.91 -10.50
N GLU A 25 -2.76 -16.72 -10.07
CA GLU A 25 -3.01 -16.40 -8.66
C GLU A 25 -2.58 -17.57 -7.76
N PRO A 26 -2.21 -17.30 -6.50
CA PRO A 26 -1.88 -18.34 -5.53
C PRO A 26 -3.09 -19.21 -5.23
N ASP A 27 -2.90 -20.53 -5.15
CA ASP A 27 -3.93 -21.45 -4.69
C ASP A 27 -4.11 -21.41 -3.15
N GLU A 28 -5.02 -22.23 -2.61
CA GLU A 28 -5.30 -22.32 -1.17
C GLU A 28 -4.06 -22.64 -0.32
N SER A 29 -3.03 -23.24 -0.92
CA SER A 29 -1.75 -23.53 -0.25
C SER A 29 -0.70 -22.42 -0.43
N GLY A 30 -1.03 -21.36 -1.14
CA GLY A 30 -0.16 -20.22 -1.46
C GLY A 30 0.83 -20.50 -2.58
N THR A 31 0.63 -21.55 -3.38
CA THR A 31 1.52 -21.93 -4.47
C THR A 31 1.04 -21.37 -5.80
N VAL A 32 1.96 -21.09 -6.71
CA VAL A 32 1.68 -20.44 -8.00
C VAL A 32 2.26 -21.24 -9.17
N VAL A 33 1.60 -21.19 -10.32
CA VAL A 33 2.17 -21.73 -11.56
C VAL A 33 3.34 -20.85 -11.98
N ALA A 34 4.49 -21.46 -12.25
CA ALA A 34 5.70 -20.75 -12.65
C ALA A 34 5.78 -20.64 -14.17
N ARG A 35 6.29 -19.51 -14.66
CA ARG A 35 6.93 -19.40 -15.98
C ARG A 35 8.33 -18.85 -15.85
N ALA A 36 9.22 -19.25 -16.75
CA ALA A 36 10.54 -18.63 -16.85
C ALA A 36 10.40 -17.17 -17.31
N ALA A 37 11.23 -16.29 -16.75
CA ALA A 37 11.35 -14.90 -17.16
C ALA A 37 12.05 -14.79 -18.51
N ASP A 38 11.59 -13.87 -19.34
CA ASP A 38 12.34 -13.47 -20.53
C ASP A 38 13.59 -12.66 -20.14
N ALA A 39 14.55 -12.55 -21.06
CA ALA A 39 15.75 -11.74 -20.81
C ALA A 39 15.38 -10.26 -20.60
N GLY A 40 15.84 -9.67 -19.50
CA GLY A 40 15.48 -8.30 -19.10
C GLY A 40 14.21 -8.22 -18.25
N GLU A 41 13.48 -9.32 -18.07
CA GLU A 41 12.28 -9.35 -17.24
C GLU A 41 12.60 -9.61 -15.76
N LYS A 42 11.95 -8.85 -14.87
CA LYS A 42 12.14 -8.95 -13.42
C LYS A 42 11.24 -10.04 -12.85
N GLY A 43 11.84 -11.02 -12.17
CA GLY A 43 11.14 -12.09 -11.47
C GLY A 43 11.92 -12.57 -10.25
N GLU A 44 11.50 -13.66 -9.63
CA GLU A 44 12.15 -14.21 -8.44
C GLU A 44 13.33 -15.09 -8.82
N ILE A 45 14.47 -14.87 -8.17
CA ILE A 45 15.62 -15.75 -8.34
C ILE A 45 15.35 -17.09 -7.65
N VAL A 46 15.57 -18.16 -8.40
CA VAL A 46 15.37 -19.54 -7.95
C VAL A 46 16.62 -20.36 -8.20
N ILE A 47 16.78 -21.42 -7.40
CA ILE A 47 17.80 -22.45 -7.64
C ILE A 47 17.06 -23.77 -7.91
N ALA A 48 17.17 -24.25 -9.16
CA ALA A 48 16.45 -25.43 -9.64
C ALA A 48 16.99 -26.75 -9.08
N ALA A 49 18.24 -26.78 -8.61
CA ALA A 49 18.86 -27.99 -8.05
C ALA A 49 19.70 -27.66 -6.80
N PRO A 50 19.61 -28.46 -5.72
CA PRO A 50 20.38 -28.23 -4.50
C PRO A 50 21.87 -28.47 -4.70
N PHE A 51 22.68 -27.88 -3.83
CA PHE A 51 24.13 -28.06 -3.77
C PHE A 51 24.60 -28.38 -2.34
N PRO A 52 25.80 -28.95 -2.14
CA PRO A 52 26.20 -29.51 -0.85
C PRO A 52 26.19 -28.54 0.34
N TYR A 53 26.52 -27.27 0.11
CA TYR A 53 26.58 -26.24 1.16
C TYR A 53 25.28 -25.44 1.33
N LEU A 54 24.18 -25.88 0.69
CA LEU A 54 22.85 -25.36 0.98
C LEU A 54 22.41 -25.85 2.38
N CYS A 55 21.69 -25.00 3.13
CA CYS A 55 21.13 -25.39 4.41
C CYS A 55 20.23 -26.63 4.23
N ARG A 56 20.32 -27.58 5.18
CA ARG A 56 19.63 -28.88 5.05
C ARG A 56 18.23 -28.87 5.65
N THR A 57 18.00 -28.01 6.64
CA THR A 57 16.74 -27.86 7.36
C THR A 57 16.80 -26.60 8.25
N ILE A 58 15.68 -26.26 8.89
CA ILE A 58 15.59 -25.28 9.97
C ILE A 58 15.77 -26.02 11.30
N TRP A 59 16.40 -25.39 12.29
CA TRP A 59 16.50 -25.97 13.64
C TRP A 59 15.11 -26.15 14.26
N GLY A 60 14.85 -27.32 14.86
CA GLY A 60 13.59 -27.68 15.49
C GLY A 60 13.55 -29.15 15.87
N ALA A 61 12.40 -29.64 16.33
CA ALA A 61 12.22 -31.02 16.81
C ALA A 61 13.30 -31.43 17.85
N GLU A 62 13.55 -30.56 18.83
CA GLU A 62 14.67 -30.70 19.78
C GLU A 62 14.59 -31.98 20.61
N GLY A 63 13.37 -32.43 20.96
CA GLY A 63 13.16 -33.68 21.69
C GLY A 63 13.68 -34.92 20.94
N ASP A 64 13.77 -34.84 19.61
CA ASP A 64 14.28 -35.91 18.75
C ASP A 64 15.76 -35.75 18.40
N PHE A 65 16.39 -34.61 18.78
CA PHE A 65 17.80 -34.37 18.54
C PHE A 65 18.66 -35.15 19.54
N LYS A 66 19.26 -36.25 19.07
CA LYS A 66 20.17 -37.07 19.86
C LYS A 66 21.48 -37.30 19.12
N VAL A 67 22.57 -37.38 19.88
CA VAL A 67 23.92 -37.66 19.38
C VAL A 67 24.39 -38.99 19.94
N GLU A 68 24.75 -39.91 19.06
CA GLU A 68 25.35 -41.20 19.40
C GLU A 68 26.83 -41.19 18.99
N GLY A 69 27.72 -41.04 19.97
CA GLY A 69 29.15 -40.85 19.73
C GLY A 69 29.42 -39.53 18.99
N ARG A 70 29.79 -39.61 17.71
CA ARG A 70 30.04 -38.44 16.83
C ARG A 70 28.99 -38.29 15.71
N ARG A 71 27.82 -38.92 15.84
CA ARG A 71 26.78 -38.91 14.81
C ARG A 71 25.45 -38.42 15.39
N VAL A 72 24.74 -37.59 14.63
CA VAL A 72 23.33 -37.25 14.91
C VAL A 72 22.45 -38.41 14.48
N VAL A 73 21.44 -38.75 15.29
CA VAL A 73 20.49 -39.83 14.98
C VAL A 73 19.78 -39.58 13.65
N ARG A 74 19.57 -40.64 12.87
CA ARG A 74 19.07 -40.55 11.48
C ARG A 74 17.63 -40.05 11.39
N GLN A 75 16.85 -40.12 12.46
CA GLN A 75 15.45 -39.72 12.46
C GLN A 75 15.31 -38.19 12.54
N TRP A 76 16.27 -37.51 13.16
CA TRP A 76 16.21 -36.06 13.29
C TRP A 76 16.43 -35.38 11.93
N ARG A 77 15.50 -34.51 11.56
CA ARG A 77 15.51 -33.71 10.33
C ARG A 77 15.30 -32.22 10.59
N GLY A 78 15.38 -31.78 11.85
CA GLY A 78 14.97 -30.43 12.25
C GLY A 78 13.50 -30.16 11.96
N ASP A 79 13.13 -28.89 11.82
CA ASP A 79 11.82 -28.45 11.34
C ASP A 79 11.77 -28.50 9.80
N PHE A 80 11.73 -29.73 9.27
CA PHE A 80 11.77 -29.98 7.83
C PHE A 80 10.52 -29.51 7.09
N GLU A 81 9.35 -29.60 7.73
CA GLU A 81 8.10 -29.14 7.12
C GLU A 81 8.11 -27.63 6.91
N ARG A 82 8.55 -26.86 7.91
CA ARG A 82 8.74 -25.42 7.74
C ARG A 82 9.80 -25.12 6.69
N TYR A 83 10.94 -25.81 6.71
CA TYR A 83 11.99 -25.64 5.70
C TYR A 83 11.46 -25.86 4.27
N ARG A 84 10.74 -26.95 4.05
CA ARG A 84 10.12 -27.28 2.76
C ARG A 84 9.10 -26.21 2.35
N LYS A 85 8.19 -25.84 3.26
CA LYS A 85 7.14 -24.84 3.02
C LYS A 85 7.72 -23.47 2.67
N THR A 86 8.75 -23.05 3.40
CA THR A 86 9.36 -21.72 3.25
C THR A 86 10.17 -21.59 1.96
N TYR A 87 10.96 -22.61 1.59
CA TYR A 87 11.94 -22.44 0.53
C TYR A 87 11.64 -23.20 -0.77
N TRP A 88 10.88 -24.29 -0.75
CA TRP A 88 10.85 -25.23 -1.88
C TRP A 88 9.51 -25.35 -2.60
N THR A 89 8.41 -25.09 -1.91
CA THR A 89 7.06 -25.42 -2.41
C THR A 89 6.31 -24.26 -3.04
N ARG A 90 6.96 -23.12 -3.28
CA ARG A 90 6.31 -21.94 -3.87
C ARG A 90 5.72 -22.22 -5.25
N TRP A 91 6.40 -23.02 -6.06
CA TRP A 91 6.07 -23.24 -7.47
C TRP A 91 5.30 -24.55 -7.64
N LYS A 92 4.09 -24.45 -8.17
CA LYS A 92 3.16 -25.57 -8.25
C LYS A 92 3.74 -26.68 -9.13
N GLY A 93 3.91 -27.86 -8.53
CA GLY A 93 4.46 -29.04 -9.21
C GLY A 93 5.97 -28.98 -9.50
N GLN A 94 6.69 -27.96 -9.01
CA GLN A 94 8.13 -27.78 -9.24
C GLN A 94 8.85 -27.46 -7.93
N LEU A 95 9.88 -28.26 -7.59
CA LEU A 95 10.73 -27.99 -6.44
C LEU A 95 11.89 -27.09 -6.86
N ALA A 96 11.90 -25.85 -6.39
CA ALA A 96 13.02 -24.94 -6.57
C ALA A 96 13.23 -24.11 -5.30
N TYR A 97 14.48 -24.00 -4.87
CA TYR A 97 14.81 -23.18 -3.70
C TYR A 97 14.62 -21.71 -4.06
N THR A 98 13.69 -21.04 -3.37
CA THR A 98 13.38 -19.63 -3.58
C THR A 98 13.83 -18.85 -2.37
N GLN A 99 14.85 -18.02 -2.54
CA GLN A 99 15.43 -17.23 -1.45
C GLN A 99 14.53 -16.05 -1.04
N GLY A 100 13.68 -15.61 -1.97
CA GLY A 100 12.83 -14.43 -1.81
C GLY A 100 13.51 -13.14 -2.26
N ASP A 101 14.31 -13.18 -3.32
CA ASP A 101 14.96 -12.01 -3.92
C ASP A 101 14.49 -11.86 -5.36
N PHE A 102 14.31 -10.63 -5.83
CA PHE A 102 14.10 -10.38 -7.25
C PHE A 102 15.42 -10.32 -7.99
N ALA A 103 15.41 -10.84 -9.21
CA ALA A 103 16.50 -10.68 -10.15
C ALA A 103 15.96 -10.46 -11.57
N VAL A 104 16.83 -9.94 -12.42
CA VAL A 104 16.67 -9.89 -13.87
C VAL A 104 17.79 -10.71 -14.47
N LYS A 105 17.45 -11.61 -15.39
CA LYS A 105 18.41 -12.41 -16.17
C LYS A 105 18.66 -11.75 -17.51
N TYR A 106 19.91 -11.70 -17.95
CA TYR A 106 20.32 -11.08 -19.21
C TYR A 106 20.82 -12.11 -20.22
N ALA A 107 20.89 -11.69 -21.49
CA ALA A 107 21.27 -12.55 -22.61
C ALA A 107 22.73 -13.07 -22.53
N ASP A 108 23.60 -12.39 -21.78
CA ASP A 108 24.97 -12.83 -21.51
C ASP A 108 25.06 -13.89 -20.38
N GLY A 109 23.93 -14.28 -19.79
CA GLY A 109 23.86 -15.19 -18.66
C GLY A 109 24.13 -14.51 -17.31
N GLY A 110 24.28 -13.18 -17.29
CA GLY A 110 24.38 -12.39 -16.08
C GLY A 110 23.02 -12.17 -15.41
N PHE A 111 23.06 -11.86 -14.12
CA PHE A 111 21.91 -11.54 -13.29
C PHE A 111 22.16 -10.22 -12.55
N SER A 112 21.14 -9.38 -12.42
CA SER A 112 21.14 -8.24 -11.49
C SER A 112 20.07 -8.45 -10.43
N LEU A 113 20.37 -8.14 -9.17
CA LEU A 113 19.45 -8.29 -8.03
C LEU A 113 18.67 -7.00 -7.78
N HIS A 114 17.37 -7.12 -7.48
CA HIS A 114 16.43 -6.01 -7.35
C HIS A 114 15.62 -6.10 -6.05
N GLY A 115 16.34 -6.30 -4.95
CA GLY A 115 15.75 -6.35 -3.61
C GLY A 115 15.01 -7.64 -3.29
N ARG A 116 14.24 -7.60 -2.22
CA ARG A 116 13.48 -8.72 -1.65
C ARG A 116 12.13 -8.90 -2.36
N SER A 117 11.83 -10.10 -2.84
CA SER A 117 10.55 -10.41 -3.49
C SER A 117 9.37 -10.52 -2.52
N ASP A 118 9.65 -10.73 -1.22
CA ASP A 118 8.67 -10.68 -0.14
C ASP A 118 8.43 -9.26 0.41
N ASP A 119 9.28 -8.29 0.05
CA ASP A 119 9.12 -6.85 0.35
C ASP A 119 8.46 -6.08 -0.82
N VAL A 120 7.35 -6.64 -1.32
CA VAL A 120 6.48 -6.01 -2.33
C VAL A 120 5.13 -5.68 -1.71
N ILE A 121 4.62 -4.51 -2.07
CA ILE A 121 3.27 -4.07 -1.74
C ILE A 121 2.44 -3.96 -3.02
N ASN A 122 1.15 -4.30 -2.94
CA ASN A 122 0.20 -4.13 -4.04
C ASN A 122 -0.69 -2.92 -3.73
N VAL A 123 -0.49 -1.83 -4.46
CA VAL A 123 -1.23 -0.57 -4.30
C VAL A 123 -2.11 -0.38 -5.52
N SER A 124 -3.42 -0.57 -5.37
CA SER A 124 -4.39 -0.46 -6.47
C SER A 124 -3.99 -1.26 -7.72
N GLY A 125 -3.57 -2.51 -7.54
CA GLY A 125 -3.14 -3.42 -8.61
C GLY A 125 -1.69 -3.28 -9.05
N HIS A 126 -0.96 -2.27 -8.56
CA HIS A 126 0.44 -2.05 -8.91
C HIS A 126 1.36 -2.72 -7.90
N ARG A 127 2.19 -3.66 -8.38
CA ARG A 127 3.23 -4.30 -7.56
C ARG A 127 4.44 -3.39 -7.44
N LEU A 128 4.69 -2.87 -6.25
CA LEU A 128 5.78 -1.94 -5.95
C LEU A 128 6.76 -2.58 -4.96
N GLY A 129 8.06 -2.53 -5.26
CA GLY A 129 9.08 -2.90 -4.29
C GLY A 129 9.24 -1.81 -3.24
N THR A 130 9.21 -2.14 -1.94
CA THR A 130 9.36 -1.11 -0.90
C THR A 130 10.74 -0.47 -0.95
N GLU A 131 11.78 -1.22 -1.33
CA GLU A 131 13.13 -0.72 -1.53
C GLU A 131 13.23 0.33 -2.65
N GLU A 132 12.41 0.22 -3.70
CA GLU A 132 12.39 1.21 -4.78
C GLU A 132 11.87 2.56 -4.28
N ILE A 133 10.88 2.55 -3.38
CA ILE A 133 10.33 3.73 -2.72
C ILE A 133 11.34 4.29 -1.72
N GLU A 134 11.98 3.44 -0.93
CA GLU A 134 13.06 3.83 0.00
C GLU A 134 14.22 4.50 -0.73
N GLY A 135 14.66 3.93 -1.86
CA GLY A 135 15.71 4.51 -2.69
C GLY A 135 15.35 5.90 -3.20
N ALA A 136 14.10 6.10 -3.63
CA ALA A 136 13.60 7.41 -4.04
C ALA A 136 13.60 8.42 -2.88
N ILE A 137 13.19 8.01 -1.67
CA ILE A 137 13.26 8.87 -0.48
C ILE A 137 14.71 9.19 -0.11
N LEU A 138 15.61 8.20 -0.15
CA LEU A 138 17.03 8.36 0.17
C LEU A 138 17.79 9.19 -0.87
N ARG A 139 17.26 9.33 -2.08
CA ARG A 139 17.80 10.25 -3.09
C ARG A 139 17.81 11.70 -2.60
N ASP A 140 16.91 12.09 -1.70
CA ASP A 140 16.94 13.41 -1.04
C ASP A 140 18.30 13.67 -0.37
N LYS A 141 18.94 12.64 0.22
CA LYS A 141 20.27 12.77 0.83
C LYS A 141 21.39 13.00 -0.18
N GLN A 142 21.21 12.56 -1.42
CA GLN A 142 22.20 12.70 -2.48
C GLN A 142 22.09 14.04 -3.19
N VAL A 143 20.86 14.54 -3.35
CA VAL A 143 20.57 15.77 -4.06
C VAL A 143 20.60 16.99 -3.12
N ASN A 144 20.23 16.82 -1.85
CA ASN A 144 20.14 17.89 -0.87
C ASN A 144 21.13 17.68 0.30
N PRO A 145 22.21 18.49 0.40
CA PRO A 145 23.19 18.38 1.49
C PRO A 145 22.61 18.55 2.89
N ASP A 146 21.55 19.35 3.03
CA ASP A 146 20.87 19.64 4.30
C ASP A 146 19.74 18.67 4.64
N SER A 147 19.63 17.56 3.88
CA SER A 147 18.57 16.56 4.05
C SER A 147 18.50 16.09 5.50
N PRO A 148 17.33 16.20 6.16
CA PRO A 148 17.15 15.68 7.50
C PRO A 148 16.94 14.17 7.53
N VAL A 149 16.97 13.47 6.37
CA VAL A 149 16.72 12.03 6.28
C VAL A 149 17.98 11.25 6.69
N GLY A 150 17.88 10.43 7.73
CA GLY A 150 18.92 9.48 8.12
C GLY A 150 18.76 8.17 7.37
N ASN A 151 17.75 7.38 7.75
CA ASN A 151 17.40 6.09 7.16
C ASN A 151 15.87 5.99 7.01
N VAL A 152 15.40 5.10 6.15
CA VAL A 152 13.97 4.90 5.89
C VAL A 152 13.65 3.40 5.78
N ILE A 153 12.46 3.02 6.24
CA ILE A 153 11.84 1.73 5.97
C ILE A 153 10.42 2.00 5.47
N VAL A 154 10.08 1.47 4.30
CA VAL A 154 8.73 1.52 3.74
C VAL A 154 8.07 0.15 3.91
N VAL A 155 6.82 0.15 4.37
CA VAL A 155 5.98 -1.05 4.46
C VAL A 155 4.59 -0.74 3.90
N GLY A 156 3.85 -1.78 3.56
CA GLY A 156 2.44 -1.64 3.17
C GLY A 156 1.57 -1.49 4.41
N ALA A 157 0.83 -0.39 4.49
CA ALA A 157 -0.20 -0.21 5.50
C ALA A 157 -1.58 -0.55 4.91
N PRO A 158 -2.47 -1.23 5.67
CA PRO A 158 -3.84 -1.49 5.24
C PRO A 158 -4.58 -0.19 4.88
N HIS A 159 -5.27 -0.19 3.74
CA HIS A 159 -6.04 0.96 3.25
C HIS A 159 -7.37 0.50 2.68
N ALA A 160 -8.47 1.15 3.07
CA ALA A 160 -9.83 0.73 2.74
C ALA A 160 -10.11 0.64 1.22
N GLN A 161 -9.64 1.61 0.44
CA GLN A 161 -9.86 1.66 -1.01
C GLN A 161 -8.75 0.98 -1.85
N LYS A 162 -7.47 1.19 -1.51
CA LYS A 162 -6.31 0.72 -2.30
C LYS A 162 -5.85 -0.69 -1.95
N GLY A 163 -6.42 -1.30 -0.91
CA GLY A 163 -5.93 -2.53 -0.28
C GLY A 163 -4.73 -2.27 0.63
N LEU A 164 -3.61 -1.88 0.04
CA LEU A 164 -2.43 -1.38 0.75
C LEU A 164 -2.03 0.01 0.25
N THR A 165 -1.34 0.76 1.09
CA THR A 165 -0.73 2.04 0.75
C THR A 165 0.70 2.09 1.32
N PRO A 166 1.68 2.72 0.67
CA PRO A 166 3.03 2.79 1.21
C PRO A 166 3.06 3.69 2.46
N LEU A 167 3.64 3.21 3.55
CA LEU A 167 3.88 3.95 4.78
C LEU A 167 5.38 4.04 5.02
N ALA A 168 5.94 5.25 5.03
CA ALA A 168 7.37 5.47 5.16
C ALA A 168 7.74 5.80 6.62
N PHE A 169 8.45 4.91 7.29
CA PHE A 169 9.07 5.21 8.57
C PHE A 169 10.43 5.85 8.33
N VAL A 170 10.65 7.05 8.86
CA VAL A 170 11.88 7.82 8.66
C VAL A 170 12.57 8.01 10.00
N ARG A 171 13.85 7.61 10.05
CA ARG A 171 14.76 8.01 11.10
C ARG A 171 15.51 9.26 10.67
N PRO A 172 15.31 10.43 11.32
CA PRO A 172 16.04 11.64 10.96
C PRO A 172 17.54 11.50 11.17
N ALA A 173 18.31 12.37 10.53
CA ALA A 173 19.72 12.57 10.86
C ALA A 173 19.87 13.10 12.31
N PRO A 174 20.98 12.82 13.01
CA PRO A 174 21.17 13.24 14.40
C PRO A 174 20.89 14.74 14.61
N GLY A 175 20.03 15.05 15.59
CA GLY A 175 19.67 16.44 15.92
C GLY A 175 18.72 17.13 14.93
N ARG A 176 18.19 16.40 13.94
CA ARG A 176 17.23 16.91 12.94
C ARG A 176 15.84 16.33 13.17
N LYS A 177 14.83 16.96 12.55
CA LYS A 177 13.43 16.51 12.50
C LYS A 177 12.92 16.66 11.09
N ILE A 178 11.90 15.89 10.72
CA ILE A 178 11.26 16.01 9.41
C ILE A 178 10.17 17.09 9.48
N THR A 179 10.40 18.23 8.82
CA THR A 179 9.41 19.31 8.75
C THR A 179 8.32 19.02 7.71
N ALA A 180 7.26 19.83 7.71
CA ALA A 180 6.22 19.74 6.67
C ALA A 180 6.76 20.06 5.26
N GLU A 181 7.75 20.96 5.16
CA GLU A 181 8.40 21.28 3.90
C GLU A 181 9.23 20.10 3.39
N ASP A 182 9.99 19.46 4.28
CA ASP A 182 10.72 18.23 3.95
C ASP A 182 9.77 17.14 3.44
N ARG A 183 8.63 16.93 4.10
CA ARG A 183 7.62 15.95 3.65
C ARG A 183 7.14 16.24 2.22
N ARG A 184 6.80 17.48 1.92
CA ARG A 184 6.35 17.87 0.57
C ARG A 184 7.44 17.61 -0.47
N ARG A 185 8.70 17.93 -0.13
CA ARG A 185 9.86 17.67 -0.98
C ARG A 185 10.05 16.18 -1.22
N LEU A 186 10.02 15.35 -0.17
CA LEU A 186 10.16 13.89 -0.28
C LEU A 186 9.05 13.26 -1.14
N ILE A 187 7.81 13.73 -1.01
CA ILE A 187 6.68 13.31 -1.86
C ILE A 187 6.98 13.60 -3.33
N GLU A 188 7.47 14.79 -3.63
CA GLU A 188 7.81 15.19 -4.99
C GLU A 188 8.98 14.36 -5.54
N THR A 189 10.01 14.12 -4.75
CA THR A 189 11.13 13.25 -5.14
C THR A 189 10.64 11.84 -5.50
N VAL A 190 9.76 11.24 -4.68
CA VAL A 190 9.21 9.91 -4.99
C VAL A 190 8.34 9.95 -6.24
N ARG A 191 7.52 10.99 -6.42
CA ARG A 191 6.69 11.17 -7.61
C ARG A 191 7.53 11.21 -8.89
N GLN A 192 8.64 11.94 -8.87
CA GLN A 192 9.53 12.07 -10.02
C GLN A 192 10.28 10.77 -10.32
N GLU A 193 10.71 10.03 -9.30
CA GLU A 193 11.52 8.82 -9.47
C GLU A 193 10.70 7.56 -9.77
N LYS A 194 9.51 7.44 -9.16
CA LYS A 194 8.71 6.19 -9.14
C LYS A 194 7.24 6.38 -9.53
N GLY A 195 6.80 7.62 -9.76
CA GLY A 195 5.43 7.93 -10.19
C GLY A 195 4.44 8.10 -9.04
N GLN A 196 3.22 8.51 -9.38
CA GLN A 196 2.18 8.89 -8.42
C GLN A 196 1.73 7.74 -7.50
N VAL A 197 1.71 6.50 -8.01
CA VAL A 197 1.24 5.33 -7.25
C VAL A 197 2.22 4.92 -6.14
N ALA A 198 3.49 5.29 -6.26
CA ALA A 198 4.54 4.94 -5.30
C ALA A 198 4.69 5.93 -4.13
N ILE A 199 3.94 7.03 -4.15
CA ILE A 199 4.01 8.07 -3.12
C ILE A 199 3.53 7.49 -1.76
N PRO A 200 4.34 7.59 -0.69
CA PRO A 200 3.88 7.22 0.64
C PRO A 200 2.72 8.08 1.09
N GLU A 201 1.74 7.45 1.74
CA GLU A 201 0.56 8.14 2.26
C GLU A 201 0.89 9.03 3.46
N ASP A 202 1.79 8.57 4.32
CA ASP A 202 2.34 9.37 5.40
C ASP A 202 3.82 8.99 5.64
N PHE A 203 4.52 9.91 6.30
CA PHE A 203 5.86 9.71 6.83
C PHE A 203 5.77 9.65 8.35
N VAL A 204 6.19 8.55 8.95
CA VAL A 204 6.18 8.36 10.41
C VAL A 204 7.60 8.53 10.92
N GLU A 205 7.83 9.53 11.76
CA GLU A 205 9.14 9.77 12.34
C GLU A 205 9.39 8.79 13.50
N VAL A 206 10.56 8.17 13.52
CA VAL A 206 11.02 7.28 14.58
C VAL A 206 12.48 7.58 14.92
N THR A 207 12.89 7.35 16.15
CA THR A 207 14.28 7.56 16.59
C THR A 207 15.18 6.38 16.23
N GLN A 208 14.62 5.18 16.09
CA GLN A 208 15.36 3.97 15.73
C GLN A 208 14.49 2.91 15.03
N PHE A 209 15.14 2.01 14.29
CA PHE A 209 14.52 0.82 13.71
C PHE A 209 14.90 -0.41 14.51
N PRO A 210 14.13 -1.51 14.48
CA PRO A 210 14.52 -2.77 15.10
C PRO A 210 15.71 -3.36 14.33
N GLU A 211 16.86 -3.43 14.97
CA GLU A 211 18.11 -3.92 14.37
C GLU A 211 18.61 -5.16 15.12
N THR A 212 19.08 -6.16 14.38
CA THR A 212 19.80 -7.29 14.97
C THR A 212 21.16 -6.84 15.51
N ARG A 213 21.83 -7.68 16.30
CA ARG A 213 23.23 -7.43 16.72
C ARG A 213 24.22 -7.27 15.56
N SER A 214 23.87 -7.73 14.35
CA SER A 214 24.64 -7.53 13.12
C SER A 214 24.37 -6.20 12.41
N GLY A 215 23.43 -5.39 12.91
CA GLY A 215 23.02 -4.11 12.30
C GLY A 215 21.95 -4.23 11.21
N LYS A 216 21.47 -5.45 10.90
CA LYS A 216 20.38 -5.64 9.93
C LYS A 216 19.04 -5.18 10.48
N TYR A 217 18.29 -4.41 9.69
CA TYR A 217 16.94 -3.95 10.01
C TYR A 217 15.93 -5.08 9.85
N MET A 218 15.08 -5.27 10.86
CA MET A 218 14.09 -6.33 10.91
C MET A 218 12.76 -5.84 10.31
N ARG A 219 12.74 -5.66 8.98
CA ARG A 219 11.57 -5.18 8.20
C ARG A 219 10.28 -5.93 8.51
N ARG A 220 10.37 -7.26 8.65
CA ARG A 220 9.27 -8.15 9.04
C ARG A 220 8.57 -7.69 10.32
N MET A 221 9.32 -7.24 11.32
CA MET A 221 8.77 -6.80 12.60
C MET A 221 8.01 -5.48 12.47
N VAL A 222 8.53 -4.54 11.66
CA VAL A 222 7.84 -3.28 11.34
C VAL A 222 6.51 -3.57 10.64
N ARG A 223 6.53 -4.46 9.64
CA ARG A 223 5.32 -4.89 8.92
C ARG A 223 4.31 -5.54 9.85
N ALA A 224 4.73 -6.50 10.67
CA ALA A 224 3.86 -7.18 11.63
C ALA A 224 3.16 -6.18 12.58
N LEU A 225 3.89 -5.16 13.07
CA LEU A 225 3.30 -4.11 13.90
C LEU A 225 2.25 -3.27 13.16
N VAL A 226 2.50 -2.92 11.90
CA VAL A 226 1.55 -2.15 11.08
C VAL A 226 0.29 -2.96 10.77
N GLU A 227 0.44 -4.26 10.50
CA GLU A 227 -0.66 -5.19 10.23
C GLU A 227 -1.40 -5.66 11.51
N GLY A 228 -0.90 -5.29 12.70
CA GLY A 228 -1.47 -5.73 13.98
C GLY A 228 -1.23 -7.20 14.33
N GLN A 229 -0.24 -7.83 13.69
CA GLN A 229 0.17 -9.21 13.92
C GLN A 229 1.18 -9.34 15.07
N GLU A 230 1.41 -10.57 15.53
CA GLU A 230 2.48 -10.85 16.48
C GLU A 230 3.86 -10.67 15.84
N VAL A 231 4.74 -9.94 16.53
CA VAL A 231 6.11 -9.62 16.07
C VAL A 231 7.02 -10.86 16.05
N GLY A 232 6.66 -11.89 16.83
CA GLY A 232 7.45 -13.09 17.06
C GLY A 232 8.62 -12.87 18.05
N ASP A 233 9.64 -13.73 17.96
CA ASP A 233 10.80 -13.68 18.85
C ASP A 233 11.69 -12.44 18.62
N THR A 234 11.88 -11.65 19.68
CA THR A 234 12.69 -10.43 19.72
C THR A 234 14.05 -10.63 20.38
N SER A 235 14.41 -11.84 20.83
CA SER A 235 15.65 -12.14 21.56
C SER A 235 16.94 -11.80 20.80
N THR A 236 16.86 -11.74 19.47
CA THR A 236 17.98 -11.44 18.57
C THR A 236 18.17 -9.94 18.29
N LEU A 237 17.23 -9.11 18.73
CA LEU A 237 17.34 -7.66 18.59
C LEU A 237 18.42 -7.09 19.51
N ARG A 238 19.16 -6.12 18.99
CA ARG A 238 20.09 -5.31 19.78
C ARG A 238 19.35 -4.24 20.58
N ASN A 239 18.23 -3.76 20.06
CA ASN A 239 17.41 -2.69 20.61
C ASN A 239 15.92 -3.10 20.68
N PRO A 240 15.55 -4.07 21.55
CA PRO A 240 14.16 -4.53 21.68
C PRO A 240 13.15 -3.41 22.00
N GLU A 241 13.60 -2.33 22.64
CA GLU A 241 12.79 -1.16 22.99
C GLU A 241 12.22 -0.41 21.77
N SER A 242 12.88 -0.52 20.61
CA SER A 242 12.39 0.04 19.33
C SER A 242 11.00 -0.47 18.94
N ILE A 243 10.61 -1.67 19.39
CA ILE A 243 9.28 -2.24 19.15
C ILE A 243 8.19 -1.45 19.87
N ALA A 244 8.45 -1.01 21.11
CA ALA A 244 7.48 -0.23 21.88
C ALA A 244 7.30 1.17 21.27
N GLU A 245 8.39 1.80 20.85
CA GLU A 245 8.37 3.08 20.14
C GLU A 245 7.58 2.99 18.83
N LEU A 246 7.89 2.01 17.98
CA LEU A 246 7.15 1.78 16.74
C LEU A 246 5.66 1.55 17.00
N ARG A 247 5.31 0.79 18.03
CA ARG A 247 3.91 0.57 18.41
C ARG A 247 3.22 1.89 18.79
N SER A 248 3.88 2.78 19.52
CA SER A 248 3.35 4.11 19.85
C SER A 248 3.16 4.96 18.58
N ALA A 249 4.19 5.04 17.74
CA ALA A 249 4.14 5.82 16.50
C ALA A 249 3.06 5.33 15.53
N ILE A 250 2.89 4.01 15.42
CA ILE A 250 1.81 3.38 14.63
C ILE A 250 0.45 3.68 15.24
N ALA A 251 0.29 3.59 16.56
CA ALA A 251 -0.97 3.90 17.22
C ALA A 251 -1.38 5.37 17.04
N GLU A 252 -0.42 6.30 17.15
CA GLU A 252 -0.63 7.72 16.88
C GLU A 252 -0.99 7.98 15.42
N TRP A 253 -0.30 7.35 14.48
CA TRP A 253 -0.65 7.41 13.06
C TRP A 253 -2.06 6.87 12.81
N GLN A 254 -2.41 5.68 13.33
CA GLN A 254 -3.76 5.10 13.20
C GLN A 254 -4.85 5.95 13.86
N ALA A 255 -4.53 6.64 14.96
CA ALA A 255 -5.47 7.57 15.59
C ALA A 255 -5.67 8.82 14.73
N ARG A 256 -4.60 9.38 14.15
CA ARG A 256 -4.69 10.49 13.18
C ARG A 256 -5.48 10.09 11.95
N GLN A 257 -5.26 8.89 11.41
CA GLN A 257 -6.03 8.34 10.29
C GLN A 257 -7.50 8.17 10.66
N ARG A 258 -7.81 7.56 11.82
CA ARG A 258 -9.21 7.44 12.28
C ARG A 258 -9.89 8.79 12.46
N VAL A 259 -9.20 9.78 13.03
CA VAL A 259 -9.76 11.13 13.16
C VAL A 259 -9.95 11.77 11.79
N ALA A 260 -9.01 11.59 10.86
CA ALA A 260 -9.13 12.05 9.48
C ALA A 260 -10.33 11.36 8.79
N ASP A 261 -10.41 10.04 8.80
CA ASP A 261 -11.50 9.22 8.22
C ASP A 261 -12.86 9.55 8.85
N GLU A 262 -12.94 9.70 10.18
CA GLU A 262 -14.17 10.11 10.87
C GLU A 262 -14.57 11.56 10.53
N GLN A 263 -13.59 12.42 10.23
CA GLN A 263 -13.81 13.77 9.72
C GLN A 263 -14.01 13.82 8.19
N GLN A 264 -13.73 12.74 7.45
CA GLN A 264 -13.63 12.68 5.98
C GLN A 264 -14.27 11.40 5.42
N LEU A 265 -15.51 11.13 5.79
CA LEU A 265 -16.33 10.22 4.99
C LEU A 265 -16.68 10.95 3.70
N PHE A 266 -15.93 10.69 2.64
CA PHE A 266 -16.22 11.17 1.31
C PHE A 266 -16.85 10.06 0.47
N GLU A 267 -17.87 10.41 -0.30
CA GLU A 267 -18.40 9.59 -1.38
C GLU A 267 -18.28 10.42 -2.67
N ASP A 268 -17.45 9.95 -3.60
CA ASP A 268 -17.18 10.62 -4.87
C ASP A 268 -18.11 10.10 -5.96
N PHE A 269 -18.75 11.05 -6.65
CA PHE A 269 -19.53 10.86 -7.87
C PHE A 269 -18.85 11.63 -9.00
N ARG A 270 -19.31 11.49 -10.25
CA ARG A 270 -18.65 12.12 -11.41
C ARG A 270 -18.67 13.65 -11.33
N TYR A 271 -19.78 14.23 -10.91
CA TYR A 271 -20.03 15.67 -10.83
C TYR A 271 -20.32 16.13 -9.40
N PHE A 272 -20.44 15.21 -8.44
CA PHE A 272 -20.71 15.54 -7.04
C PHE A 272 -19.72 14.86 -6.11
N ARG A 273 -19.43 15.51 -4.99
CA ARG A 273 -18.71 14.91 -3.87
C ARG A 273 -19.54 15.12 -2.61
N ILE A 274 -19.83 14.04 -1.88
CA ILE A 274 -20.51 14.12 -0.59
C ILE A 274 -19.45 14.03 0.50
N HIS A 275 -19.47 14.96 1.44
CA HIS A 275 -18.62 14.96 2.61
C HIS A 275 -19.47 14.89 3.87
N TYR A 276 -19.35 13.80 4.64
CA TYR A 276 -20.08 13.68 5.90
C TYR A 276 -19.23 14.16 7.08
N HIS A 277 -19.82 15.05 7.89
CA HIS A 277 -19.24 15.54 9.14
C HIS A 277 -20.01 14.97 10.33
N SER A 278 -19.30 14.33 11.26
CA SER A 278 -19.88 13.87 12.53
C SER A 278 -20.21 15.03 13.46
N LEU A 279 -21.42 15.02 14.05
CA LEU A 279 -21.86 15.97 15.07
C LEU A 279 -21.59 15.49 16.49
N ALA A 280 -21.05 14.28 16.67
CA ALA A 280 -20.69 13.78 17.98
C ALA A 280 -19.30 14.27 18.40
N ALA A 281 -19.18 14.83 19.60
CA ALA A 281 -17.89 15.09 20.21
C ALA A 281 -17.06 13.78 20.30
N PRO A 282 -15.73 13.84 20.12
CA PRO A 282 -14.87 12.68 20.29
C PRO A 282 -14.92 12.24 21.76
N SER A 283 -15.76 11.26 22.07
CA SER A 283 -15.87 10.72 23.42
C SER A 283 -14.76 9.69 23.61
N VAL A 284 -13.69 10.12 24.28
CA VAL A 284 -12.69 9.20 24.86
C VAL A 284 -13.34 8.51 26.06
N GLY A 285 -13.55 7.19 25.95
CA GLY A 285 -13.88 6.33 27.08
C GLY A 285 -15.35 6.32 27.50
N LYS A 286 -16.13 5.40 26.93
CA LYS A 286 -17.10 4.48 27.58
C LYS A 286 -17.96 3.81 26.51
N ARG A 287 -18.30 2.54 26.74
CA ARG A 287 -19.16 1.69 25.90
C ARG A 287 -20.31 2.49 25.26
N ARG A 288 -20.22 2.73 23.95
CA ARG A 288 -21.29 3.38 23.19
C ARG A 288 -22.36 2.36 22.80
N SER A 289 -23.60 2.77 23.03
CA SER A 289 -24.81 2.21 22.44
C SER A 289 -24.67 2.12 20.91
N LYS A 290 -25.30 1.11 20.30
CA LYS A 290 -25.25 0.73 18.87
C LYS A 290 -25.96 1.73 17.93
N LYS A 291 -26.05 3.02 18.30
CA LYS A 291 -26.75 4.06 17.54
C LYS A 291 -25.73 4.91 16.80
N THR A 292 -25.82 4.94 15.47
CA THR A 292 -24.95 5.73 14.58
C THR A 292 -24.99 7.20 14.98
N ALA A 293 -23.82 7.84 15.05
CA ALA A 293 -23.73 9.25 15.41
C ALA A 293 -24.41 10.13 14.35
N PRO A 294 -25.12 11.21 14.73
CA PRO A 294 -25.73 12.13 13.78
C PRO A 294 -24.65 12.86 12.96
N ARG A 295 -24.92 13.11 11.68
CA ARG A 295 -23.99 13.70 10.71
C ARG A 295 -24.63 14.81 9.87
N ILE A 296 -23.81 15.69 9.33
CA ILE A 296 -24.17 16.65 8.26
C ILE A 296 -23.52 16.16 6.97
N ALA A 297 -24.25 16.15 5.85
CA ALA A 297 -23.68 15.88 4.53
C ALA A 297 -23.47 17.21 3.77
N VAL A 298 -22.26 17.46 3.29
CA VAL A 298 -21.93 18.60 2.43
C VAL A 298 -21.73 18.06 1.01
N ILE A 299 -22.64 18.40 0.10
CA ILE A 299 -22.63 17.97 -1.29
C ILE A 299 -22.01 19.09 -2.12
N THR A 300 -20.82 18.84 -2.66
CA THR A 300 -20.07 19.78 -3.50
C THR A 300 -20.24 19.42 -4.97
N ILE A 301 -20.71 20.37 -5.77
CA ILE A 301 -20.85 20.24 -7.22
C ILE A 301 -19.51 20.57 -7.87
N ASN A 302 -19.01 19.71 -8.74
CA ASN A 302 -17.76 19.88 -9.47
C ASN A 302 -17.95 19.54 -10.95
N ASN A 303 -18.35 20.53 -11.74
CA ASN A 303 -18.41 20.42 -13.20
C ASN A 303 -17.70 21.60 -13.86
N PRO A 304 -16.37 21.56 -14.02
CA PRO A 304 -15.62 22.63 -14.66
C PRO A 304 -16.16 22.91 -16.07
N PRO A 305 -16.19 24.19 -16.52
CA PRO A 305 -15.50 25.33 -15.90
C PRO A 305 -16.32 26.11 -14.85
N VAL A 306 -17.65 26.00 -14.86
CA VAL A 306 -18.55 26.90 -14.10
C VAL A 306 -19.66 26.18 -13.32
N ASN A 307 -19.48 24.89 -13.05
CA ASN A 307 -20.45 24.03 -12.38
C ASN A 307 -21.82 24.02 -13.09
N ALA A 308 -21.82 23.98 -14.43
CA ALA A 308 -23.05 23.89 -15.20
C ALA A 308 -23.73 22.52 -14.98
N LEU A 309 -25.06 22.46 -15.04
CA LEU A 309 -25.81 21.21 -14.92
C LEU A 309 -26.22 20.72 -16.32
N ASN A 310 -25.50 19.73 -16.82
CA ASN A 310 -25.92 18.94 -17.97
C ASN A 310 -26.84 17.79 -17.53
N GLU A 311 -27.44 17.09 -18.49
CA GLU A 311 -28.36 15.97 -18.22
C GLU A 311 -27.76 14.92 -17.26
N ARG A 312 -26.52 14.50 -17.48
CA ARG A 312 -25.85 13.50 -16.63
C ARG A 312 -25.64 14.00 -15.20
N ALA A 313 -25.36 15.29 -15.01
CA ALA A 313 -25.25 15.89 -13.68
C ALA A 313 -26.63 15.94 -12.99
N LEU A 314 -27.72 16.15 -13.72
CA LEU A 314 -29.08 16.12 -13.15
C LEU A 314 -29.50 14.69 -12.74
N ASP A 315 -29.15 13.69 -13.53
CA ASP A 315 -29.40 12.28 -13.19
C ASP A 315 -28.63 11.89 -11.93
N GLU A 316 -27.35 12.25 -11.87
CA GLU A 316 -26.49 11.96 -10.72
C GLU A 316 -26.92 12.73 -9.47
N LEU A 317 -27.39 13.97 -9.62
CA LEU A 317 -27.99 14.74 -8.53
C LEU A 317 -29.17 14.00 -7.89
N ASN A 318 -30.06 13.42 -8.71
CA ASN A 318 -31.20 12.65 -8.21
C ASN A 318 -30.76 11.42 -7.40
N ILE A 319 -29.71 10.73 -7.87
CA ILE A 319 -29.13 9.57 -7.17
C ILE A 319 -28.53 10.01 -5.83
N VAL A 320 -27.75 11.10 -5.84
CA VAL A 320 -27.11 11.67 -4.64
C VAL A 320 -28.16 12.07 -3.59
N ILE A 321 -29.25 12.73 -4.01
CA ILE A 321 -30.32 13.12 -3.09
C ILE A 321 -31.01 11.89 -2.50
N ASP A 322 -31.41 10.92 -3.33
CA ASP A 322 -32.06 9.68 -2.84
C ASP A 322 -31.14 8.91 -1.89
N HIS A 323 -29.84 8.89 -2.19
CA HIS A 323 -28.84 8.23 -1.36
C HIS A 323 -28.74 8.88 0.02
N VAL A 324 -28.63 10.21 0.09
CA VAL A 324 -28.54 10.94 1.35
C VAL A 324 -29.86 10.93 2.12
N ALA A 325 -31.01 11.01 1.43
CA ALA A 325 -32.34 10.97 2.06
C ALA A 325 -32.63 9.63 2.78
N ARG A 326 -32.07 8.51 2.30
CA ARG A 326 -32.23 7.20 2.93
C ARG A 326 -31.38 7.01 4.18
N ARG A 327 -30.48 7.95 4.49
CA ARG A 327 -29.54 7.82 5.60
C ARG A 327 -30.10 8.41 6.88
N ASP A 328 -30.57 7.54 7.77
CA ASP A 328 -31.05 7.93 9.10
C ASP A 328 -29.99 8.63 9.98
N ASP A 329 -28.70 8.47 9.67
CA ASP A 329 -27.61 9.15 10.37
C ASP A 329 -27.42 10.60 9.92
N VAL A 330 -27.90 10.99 8.74
CA VAL A 330 -27.79 12.36 8.23
C VAL A 330 -28.93 13.23 8.79
N LYS A 331 -28.58 14.40 9.31
CA LYS A 331 -29.53 15.34 9.95
C LYS A 331 -29.64 16.69 9.26
N ALA A 332 -28.67 17.01 8.41
CA ALA A 332 -28.72 18.19 7.57
C ALA A 332 -27.90 17.92 6.30
N VAL A 333 -28.30 18.58 5.22
CA VAL A 333 -27.60 18.55 3.93
C VAL A 333 -27.28 19.98 3.50
N VAL A 334 -26.05 20.22 3.09
CA VAL A 334 -25.56 21.51 2.62
C VAL A 334 -25.07 21.33 1.19
N PHE A 335 -25.62 22.07 0.24
CA PHE A 335 -25.13 22.08 -1.14
C PHE A 335 -24.14 23.23 -1.32
N THR A 336 -23.01 22.95 -1.97
CA THR A 336 -22.00 23.96 -2.35
C THR A 336 -21.41 23.67 -3.73
N GLY A 337 -20.67 24.61 -4.30
CA GLY A 337 -19.98 24.48 -5.58
C GLY A 337 -18.47 24.46 -5.40
N GLN A 338 -17.77 23.70 -6.23
CA GLN A 338 -16.32 23.63 -6.24
C GLN A 338 -15.75 24.94 -6.83
N GLY A 339 -14.77 25.52 -6.14
CA GLY A 339 -14.12 26.76 -6.54
C GLY A 339 -14.76 28.00 -5.93
N THR A 340 -14.33 29.18 -6.39
CA THR A 340 -14.78 30.49 -5.88
C THR A 340 -15.59 31.30 -6.89
N SER A 341 -15.73 30.80 -8.13
CA SER A 341 -16.33 31.52 -9.24
C SER A 341 -17.86 31.41 -9.28
N ALA A 342 -18.40 30.20 -9.15
CA ALA A 342 -19.84 29.95 -9.25
C ALA A 342 -20.24 28.74 -8.40
N PHE A 343 -21.40 28.85 -7.74
CA PHE A 343 -22.08 27.69 -7.14
C PHE A 343 -22.55 26.73 -8.24
N VAL A 344 -23.49 27.20 -9.07
CA VAL A 344 -23.95 26.60 -10.32
C VAL A 344 -24.27 27.77 -11.24
N ALA A 345 -23.58 27.88 -12.38
CA ALA A 345 -23.83 28.99 -13.30
C ALA A 345 -25.14 28.85 -14.12
N GLY A 346 -25.70 27.65 -14.20
CA GLY A 346 -26.95 27.37 -14.90
C GLY A 346 -26.98 25.98 -15.52
N ALA A 347 -27.95 25.75 -16.40
CA ALA A 347 -27.96 24.59 -17.27
C ALA A 347 -26.84 24.68 -18.33
N ASP A 348 -26.42 23.55 -18.87
CA ASP A 348 -25.46 23.53 -19.98
C ASP A 348 -26.10 24.05 -21.28
N ILE A 349 -25.90 25.34 -21.56
CA ILE A 349 -26.47 26.00 -22.75
C ILE A 349 -25.93 25.42 -24.06
N ARG A 350 -24.73 24.82 -24.05
CA ARG A 350 -24.15 24.22 -25.23
C ARG A 350 -24.87 22.90 -25.54
N GLN A 351 -25.10 22.08 -24.51
CA GLN A 351 -25.93 20.88 -24.64
C GLN A 351 -27.33 21.22 -25.16
N LEU A 352 -27.97 22.27 -24.60
CA LEU A 352 -29.29 22.71 -25.05
C LEU A 352 -29.35 23.14 -26.52
N TYR A 353 -28.24 23.64 -27.07
CA TYR A 353 -28.18 24.09 -28.46
C TYR A 353 -27.75 22.99 -29.44
N GLU A 354 -26.78 22.16 -29.05
CA GLU A 354 -26.15 21.17 -29.92
C GLU A 354 -26.86 19.80 -29.89
N ASP A 355 -27.44 19.40 -28.75
CA ASP A 355 -27.92 18.03 -28.53
C ASP A 355 -29.45 17.92 -28.45
N VAL A 356 -30.19 19.03 -28.37
CA VAL A 356 -31.65 19.04 -28.21
C VAL A 356 -32.32 19.58 -29.48
N HIS A 357 -33.00 18.71 -30.22
CA HIS A 357 -33.65 19.04 -31.49
C HIS A 357 -35.13 18.66 -31.54
N THR A 358 -35.59 17.87 -30.58
CA THR A 358 -36.97 17.41 -30.45
C THR A 358 -37.54 17.70 -29.06
N LEU A 359 -38.87 17.65 -28.94
CA LEU A 359 -39.55 17.82 -27.64
C LEU A 359 -39.17 16.68 -26.67
N ASP A 360 -39.02 15.46 -27.17
CA ASP A 360 -38.67 14.30 -26.34
C ASP A 360 -37.25 14.37 -25.78
N GLU A 361 -36.32 15.03 -26.48
CA GLU A 361 -34.97 15.35 -25.97
C GLU A 361 -34.98 16.55 -25.00
N ALA A 362 -35.93 17.48 -25.18
CA ALA A 362 -36.02 18.69 -24.35
C ALA A 362 -36.62 18.42 -22.96
N LEU A 363 -37.60 17.52 -22.86
CA LEU A 363 -38.37 17.26 -21.64
C LEU A 363 -37.58 16.61 -20.48
N PRO A 364 -36.62 15.70 -20.69
CA PRO A 364 -35.85 15.06 -19.62
C PRO A 364 -35.13 16.06 -18.71
N LEU A 365 -34.53 17.12 -19.26
CA LEU A 365 -33.79 18.13 -18.50
C LEU A 365 -34.64 18.81 -17.41
N PRO A 366 -35.76 19.50 -17.73
CA PRO A 366 -36.61 20.10 -16.70
C PRO A 366 -37.30 19.05 -15.82
N ASN A 367 -37.65 17.87 -16.35
CA ASN A 367 -38.26 16.82 -15.54
C ASN A 367 -37.31 16.31 -14.45
N ASN A 368 -36.06 16.00 -14.79
CA ASN A 368 -35.06 15.49 -13.85
C ASN A 368 -34.60 16.59 -12.90
N ALA A 369 -34.47 17.83 -13.37
CA ALA A 369 -34.19 18.98 -12.51
C ALA A 369 -35.31 19.23 -11.49
N HIS A 370 -36.56 19.31 -11.94
CA HIS A 370 -37.71 19.50 -11.05
C HIS A 370 -37.90 18.33 -10.08
N LEU A 371 -37.59 17.10 -10.49
CA LEU A 371 -37.62 15.95 -9.61
C LEU A 371 -36.58 16.08 -8.50
N GLY A 372 -35.33 16.37 -8.86
CA GLY A 372 -34.24 16.54 -7.90
C GLY A 372 -34.53 17.66 -6.90
N PHE A 373 -34.94 18.83 -7.39
CA PHE A 373 -35.24 19.96 -6.51
C PHE A 373 -36.47 19.72 -5.63
N ARG A 374 -37.51 19.03 -6.12
CA ARG A 374 -38.65 18.63 -5.27
C ARG A 374 -38.24 17.62 -4.20
N LYS A 375 -37.33 16.70 -4.50
CA LYS A 375 -36.80 15.78 -3.50
C LYS A 375 -36.05 16.53 -2.41
N ILE A 376 -35.24 17.52 -2.76
CA ILE A 376 -34.55 18.37 -1.77
C ILE A 376 -35.57 19.14 -0.92
N GLU A 377 -36.62 19.68 -1.52
CA GLU A 377 -37.67 20.42 -0.80
C GLU A 377 -38.46 19.54 0.18
N ALA A 378 -38.65 18.26 -0.15
CA ALA A 378 -39.44 17.32 0.63
C ALA A 378 -38.64 16.49 1.65
N MET A 379 -37.31 16.61 1.66
CA MET A 379 -36.39 15.87 2.54
C MET A 379 -36.25 16.56 3.89
#